data_AF-A0A9W7ZL69-F1
#
_entry.id   AF-A0A9W7ZL69-F1
#
_cell.length_a   1.000
_cell.length_b   1.000
_cell.length_c   1.000
_cell.angle_alpha   90.00
_cell.angle_beta   90.00
_cell.angle_gamma   90.00
#
_symmetry.space_group_name_H-M   'P 1'
#
loop_
_entity.id
_entity.type
_entity.pdbx_description
1 polymer ?
#
loop_
_entity_poly.entity_id
_entity_poly.type
_entity_poly.pdbx_seq_one_letter_code
_entity_poly.pdbx_strand_id
1 'polypeptide(L)'
;FMVPDQVVSVTQLPLTANGKVDRKALPEVAEPILATPLTEPHDFTGVELRLRDAWAQILQLPAERIGAADDFFRIGGDSISAILLVSKCQQLGFKATVPFIYECRQLRTLAARLTPLAAAASEADQGQVQGPVDLTPIQRWFFSLPYRNPHHFNQSFALRAGFAVTLDAVANALGRLANHHDMLRARFRRNGEGEWEQLIPSAESTPDDFSITEVTVAEDDYADLILKVQSSLNLIDGPIMAACLVHSSDRPHQVRLFWTIHHVLVDLVSWRVLIEDLQTLLTGGQLPPKTLSFQAWCSQLDDYARTLSADTWPEQPMAADNRQLLPPPQALAKSDTPARLSVSYEFDPTFTDRLLIQLATQWRVTPRDLLLASFAWAYCQTLGTVQVSFVMEGHGREPWSDAMDVSRTVGWFTALYPLVLAIPVDSSVLAALRHAKETLQQIPNHGFPYSLLRSMPGVDLVERSKLLAKTPAQIDVQFNYFGRFGGPNSDDEALGVEWDDHFGLHDFAPGEHVIYDLNPMPLVNRDRLRLVMEYNPRVYGSTIAQQLLSLWRQGLEELADTPAASIQPLLTR
;
A
#
# COMPACT_ATOMS: atom_id res chain seq x y z
N PHE A 1 6.81 -3.65 22.72
CA PHE A 1 5.92 -4.82 22.90
C PHE A 1 6.08 -5.56 24.24
N MET A 2 6.80 -5.04 25.25
CA MET A 2 6.96 -5.71 26.58
C MET A 2 6.43 -4.89 27.77
N VAL A 3 5.61 -3.87 27.51
CA VAL A 3 5.01 -3.04 28.57
C VAL A 3 3.52 -3.34 28.62
N PRO A 4 2.98 -3.83 29.76
CA PRO A 4 1.54 -4.10 29.91
C PRO A 4 0.72 -2.81 29.77
N ASP A 5 -0.44 -2.89 29.10
CA ASP A 5 -1.37 -1.76 28.93
C ASP A 5 -1.90 -1.22 30.27
N GLN A 6 -2.02 -2.09 31.28
CA GLN A 6 -2.36 -1.73 32.64
C GLN A 6 -1.57 -2.60 33.63
N VAL A 7 -1.10 -1.98 34.71
CA VAL A 7 -0.45 -2.67 35.83
C VAL A 7 -1.36 -2.56 37.04
N VAL A 8 -1.98 -3.67 37.43
CA VAL A 8 -2.86 -3.73 38.60
C VAL A 8 -2.09 -4.26 39.79
N SER A 9 -1.95 -3.45 40.83
CA SER A 9 -1.32 -3.86 42.08
C SER A 9 -2.26 -4.76 42.87
N VAL A 10 -1.78 -5.96 43.24
CA VAL A 10 -2.47 -6.89 44.14
C VAL A 10 -1.62 -7.16 45.37
N THR A 11 -2.25 -7.26 46.53
CA THR A 11 -1.53 -7.53 47.79
C THR A 11 -1.00 -8.97 47.85
N GLN A 12 -1.68 -9.91 47.19
CA GLN A 12 -1.27 -11.31 47.10
C GLN A 12 -1.86 -11.95 45.82
N LEU A 13 -1.10 -12.83 45.17
CA LEU A 13 -1.59 -13.60 44.02
C LEU A 13 -2.56 -14.69 44.49
N PRO A 14 -3.81 -14.74 43.99
CA PRO A 14 -4.73 -15.83 44.31
C PRO A 14 -4.21 -17.13 43.68
N LEU A 15 -4.24 -18.22 44.44
CA LEU A 15 -3.80 -19.54 44.01
C LEU A 15 -4.96 -20.54 44.04
N THR A 16 -5.00 -21.43 43.06
CA THR A 16 -5.84 -22.63 43.05
C THR A 16 -5.39 -23.62 44.13
N ALA A 17 -6.23 -24.61 44.44
CA ALA A 17 -5.89 -25.69 45.37
C ALA A 17 -4.59 -26.46 45.00
N ASN A 18 -4.15 -26.38 43.74
CA ASN A 18 -2.93 -27.00 43.24
C ASN A 18 -1.71 -26.04 43.24
N GLY A 19 -1.80 -24.88 43.88
CA GLY A 19 -0.69 -23.93 44.01
C GLY A 19 -0.36 -23.11 42.76
N LYS A 20 -1.16 -23.20 41.69
CA LYS A 20 -1.05 -22.35 40.49
C LYS A 20 -1.89 -21.08 40.64
N VAL A 21 -1.47 -19.98 40.02
CA VAL A 21 -2.25 -18.72 39.99
C VAL A 21 -3.66 -18.96 39.46
N ASP A 22 -4.66 -18.60 40.26
CA ASP A 22 -6.07 -18.64 39.87
C ASP A 22 -6.43 -17.37 39.09
N ARG A 23 -6.37 -17.49 37.77
CA ARG A 23 -6.63 -16.37 36.85
C ARG A 23 -8.06 -15.83 36.94
N LYS A 24 -9.03 -16.65 37.36
CA LYS A 24 -10.43 -16.23 37.48
C LYS A 24 -10.68 -15.41 38.74
N ALA A 25 -9.82 -15.56 39.74
CA ALA A 25 -9.90 -14.85 41.01
C ALA A 25 -9.03 -13.58 41.02
N LEU A 26 -8.31 -13.28 39.92
CA LEU A 26 -7.63 -11.99 39.78
C LEU A 26 -8.68 -10.86 39.71
N PRO A 27 -8.38 -9.67 40.25
CA PRO A 27 -9.28 -8.53 40.14
C PRO A 27 -9.60 -8.28 38.66
N GLU A 28 -10.87 -8.05 38.36
CA GLU A 28 -11.24 -7.54 37.05
C GLU A 28 -10.54 -6.21 36.85
N VAL A 29 -9.78 -6.12 35.76
CA VAL A 29 -9.30 -4.85 35.24
C VAL A 29 -10.57 -4.11 34.83
N ALA A 30 -10.78 -2.88 35.35
CA ALA A 30 -11.89 -2.06 34.88
C ALA A 30 -11.87 -2.09 33.35
N GLU A 31 -13.03 -2.33 32.72
CA GLU A 31 -13.15 -2.22 31.27
C GLU A 31 -12.42 -0.94 30.88
N PRO A 32 -11.54 -0.98 29.85
CA PRO A 32 -10.89 0.23 29.39
C PRO A 32 -12.04 1.20 29.19
N ILE A 33 -12.07 2.26 30.02
CA ILE A 33 -13.11 3.28 29.94
C ILE A 33 -13.18 3.54 28.46
N LEU A 34 -14.31 3.15 27.85
CA LEU A 34 -14.60 3.45 26.46
C LEU A 34 -14.12 4.87 26.34
N ALA A 35 -13.11 5.11 25.51
CA ALA A 35 -12.70 6.47 25.26
C ALA A 35 -13.97 7.12 24.73
N THR A 36 -14.68 7.79 25.64
CA THR A 36 -15.68 8.79 25.32
C THR A 36 -14.97 9.58 24.23
N PRO A 37 -15.58 9.82 23.06
CA PRO A 37 -14.97 10.71 22.10
C PRO A 37 -14.54 11.92 22.92
N LEU A 38 -13.24 12.17 22.97
CA LEU A 38 -12.69 13.30 23.69
C LEU A 38 -13.00 14.52 22.82
N THR A 39 -14.29 14.83 22.73
CA THR A 39 -14.84 16.17 22.56
C THR A 39 -14.87 16.85 23.92
N GLU A 40 -13.84 16.66 24.76
CA GLU A 40 -13.50 17.75 25.65
C GLU A 40 -12.95 18.86 24.75
N PRO A 41 -13.40 20.12 24.90
CA PRO A 41 -12.84 21.23 24.16
C PRO A 41 -11.33 21.28 24.41
N HIS A 42 -10.55 20.87 23.40
CA HIS A 42 -9.09 20.94 23.43
C HIS A 42 -8.65 22.00 22.43
N ASP A 43 -8.04 23.06 22.94
CA ASP A 43 -7.47 24.10 22.10
C ASP A 43 -6.14 23.62 21.54
N PHE A 44 -6.13 23.21 20.27
CA PHE A 44 -4.91 22.82 19.57
C PHE A 44 -3.97 24.04 19.43
N THR A 45 -2.76 23.93 19.95
CA THR A 45 -1.77 25.03 19.87
C THR A 45 -0.41 24.56 19.35
N GLY A 46 0.32 25.47 18.70
CA GLY A 46 1.71 25.25 18.28
C GLY A 46 1.92 24.02 17.39
N VAL A 47 2.57 22.98 17.93
CA VAL A 47 2.89 21.74 17.20
C VAL A 47 1.64 20.89 16.97
N GLU A 48 0.70 20.88 17.91
CA GLU A 48 -0.52 20.08 17.82
C GLU A 48 -1.39 20.50 16.65
N LEU A 49 -1.54 21.81 16.41
CA LEU A 49 -2.32 22.33 15.29
C LEU A 49 -1.69 21.91 13.95
N ARG A 50 -0.38 22.09 13.80
CA ARG A 50 0.35 21.71 12.57
C ARG A 50 0.30 20.20 12.32
N LEU A 51 0.36 19.38 13.37
CA LEU A 51 0.19 17.94 13.26
C LEU A 51 -1.24 17.55 12.91
N ARG A 52 -2.24 18.22 13.48
CA ARG A 52 -3.64 17.99 13.14
C ARG A 52 -3.90 18.23 11.66
N ASP A 53 -3.38 19.33 11.13
CA ASP A 53 -3.50 19.66 9.71
C ASP A 53 -2.76 18.65 8.83
N ALA A 54 -1.58 18.19 9.25
CA ALA A 54 -0.86 17.11 8.58
C ALA A 54 -1.64 15.79 8.58
N TRP A 55 -2.23 15.41 9.71
CA TRP A 55 -3.07 14.21 9.81
C TRP A 55 -4.31 14.33 8.93
N ALA A 56 -4.97 15.49 8.92
CA ALA A 56 -6.13 15.77 8.08
C ALA A 56 -5.81 15.57 6.59
N GLN A 57 -4.69 16.14 6.14
CA GLN A 57 -4.23 16.00 4.76
C GLN A 57 -3.87 14.56 4.39
N ILE A 58 -3.14 13.86 5.27
CA ILE A 58 -2.63 12.51 5.01
C ILE A 58 -3.75 11.46 5.07
N LEU A 59 -4.61 11.54 6.09
CA LEU A 59 -5.72 10.61 6.30
C LEU A 59 -6.95 10.97 5.48
N GLN A 60 -6.92 12.12 4.80
CA GLN A 60 -8.02 12.59 3.96
C GLN A 60 -9.32 12.66 4.79
N LEU A 61 -9.20 13.31 5.96
CA LEU A 61 -10.27 13.51 6.94
C LEU A 61 -10.37 15.01 7.28
N PRO A 62 -11.56 15.53 7.60
CA PRO A 62 -11.70 16.89 8.11
C PRO A 62 -10.89 17.08 9.41
N ALA A 63 -10.24 18.22 9.59
CA ALA A 63 -9.42 18.48 10.78
C ALA A 63 -10.27 18.47 12.07
N GLU A 64 -11.55 18.80 11.98
CA GLU A 64 -12.53 18.78 13.07
C GLU A 64 -12.84 17.36 13.57
N ARG A 65 -12.59 16.34 12.74
CA ARG A 65 -12.75 14.92 13.08
C ARG A 65 -11.53 14.34 13.81
N ILE A 66 -10.46 15.10 13.97
CA ILE A 66 -9.21 14.65 14.57
C ILE A 66 -9.04 15.28 15.96
N GLY A 67 -9.25 14.47 16.98
CA GLY A 67 -9.04 14.79 18.39
C GLY A 67 -7.58 14.64 18.83
N ALA A 68 -7.21 15.37 19.89
CA ALA A 68 -5.86 15.32 20.44
C ALA A 68 -5.48 13.93 20.99
N ALA A 69 -6.48 13.13 21.37
CA ALA A 69 -6.33 11.77 21.90
C ALA A 69 -6.43 10.68 20.84
N ASP A 70 -6.73 11.03 19.59
CA ASP A 70 -6.97 10.05 18.54
C ASP A 70 -5.70 9.30 18.20
N ASP A 71 -5.87 7.99 18.04
CA ASP A 71 -4.81 7.09 17.62
C ASP A 71 -4.74 7.08 16.09
N PHE A 72 -3.60 7.50 15.54
CA PHE A 72 -3.38 7.66 14.09
C PHE A 72 -3.86 6.45 13.28
N PHE A 73 -3.53 5.24 13.74
CA PHE A 73 -3.84 4.00 13.03
C PHE A 73 -5.29 3.54 13.19
N ARG A 74 -5.99 4.01 14.23
CA ARG A 74 -7.40 3.67 14.45
C ARG A 74 -8.34 4.53 13.62
N ILE A 75 -7.97 5.77 13.35
CA ILE A 75 -8.76 6.68 12.51
C ILE A 75 -8.43 6.57 11.02
N GLY A 76 -7.85 5.44 10.58
CA GLY A 76 -7.58 5.15 9.16
C GLY A 76 -6.12 5.27 8.75
N GLY A 77 -5.20 5.54 9.68
CA GLY A 77 -3.77 5.48 9.38
C GLY A 77 -3.28 4.06 9.13
N ASP A 78 -2.35 3.91 8.19
CA ASP A 78 -1.67 2.68 7.87
C ASP A 78 -0.15 2.92 7.78
N SER A 79 0.58 1.94 7.27
CA SER A 79 2.03 2.02 7.13
C SER A 79 2.47 3.08 6.10
N ILE A 80 1.74 3.26 5.00
CA ILE A 80 2.03 4.28 3.98
C ILE A 80 1.79 5.66 4.59
N SER A 81 0.65 5.86 5.23
CA SER A 81 0.31 7.15 5.83
C SER A 81 1.26 7.53 6.98
N ALA A 82 1.80 6.56 7.72
CA ALA A 82 2.85 6.80 8.71
C ALA A 82 4.16 7.30 8.08
N ILE A 83 4.56 6.77 6.93
CA ILE A 83 5.73 7.26 6.17
C ILE A 83 5.50 8.70 5.68
N LEU A 84 4.29 8.99 5.17
CA LEU A 84 3.91 10.35 4.77
C LEU A 84 3.95 11.32 5.96
N LEU A 85 3.52 10.86 7.14
CA LEU A 85 3.55 11.66 8.36
C LEU A 85 4.98 11.97 8.80
N VAL A 86 5.91 11.02 8.66
CA VAL A 86 7.35 11.26 8.89
C VAL A 86 7.87 12.36 7.97
N SER A 87 7.64 12.23 6.66
CA SER A 87 8.00 13.25 5.67
C SER A 87 7.41 14.61 6.03
N LYS A 88 6.13 14.65 6.44
CA LYS A 88 5.47 15.91 6.81
C LYS A 88 6.04 16.53 8.09
N CYS A 89 6.36 15.73 9.10
CA CYS A 89 7.00 16.20 10.32
C CYS A 89 8.37 16.85 10.02
N GLN A 90 9.15 16.25 9.12
CA GLN A 90 10.45 16.79 8.72
C GLN A 90 10.31 18.12 7.97
N GLN A 91 9.35 18.23 7.04
CA GLN A 91 9.01 19.50 6.38
C GLN A 91 8.61 20.59 7.40
N LEU A 92 7.94 20.20 8.49
CA LEU A 92 7.56 21.08 9.59
C LEU A 92 8.72 21.41 10.56
N GLY A 93 9.93 20.88 10.29
CA GLY A 93 11.14 21.12 11.07
C GLY A 93 11.32 20.20 12.27
N PHE A 94 10.73 18.98 12.25
CA PHE A 94 10.82 18.02 13.35
C PHE A 94 11.45 16.69 12.94
N LYS A 95 12.23 16.09 13.84
CA LYS A 95 12.71 14.71 13.69
C LYS A 95 11.55 13.75 13.93
N ALA A 96 11.30 12.86 12.97
CA ALA A 96 10.35 11.77 13.09
C ALA A 96 10.90 10.53 12.38
N THR A 97 10.53 9.35 12.86
CA THR A 97 10.79 8.05 12.22
C THR A 97 9.53 7.20 12.29
N VAL A 98 9.39 6.21 11.40
CA VAL A 98 8.21 5.33 11.43
C VAL A 98 8.08 4.61 12.79
N PRO A 99 9.14 4.01 13.37
CA PRO A 99 9.06 3.44 14.72
C PRO A 99 8.57 4.42 15.78
N PHE A 100 8.99 5.69 15.69
CA PHE A 100 8.54 6.74 16.61
C PHE A 100 7.04 7.06 16.47
N ILE A 101 6.48 7.04 15.26
CA ILE A 101 5.03 7.19 15.04
C ILE A 101 4.26 6.01 15.65
N TYR A 102 4.77 4.78 15.50
CA TYR A 102 4.18 3.59 16.12
C TYR A 102 4.27 3.61 17.65
N GLU A 103 5.29 4.24 18.22
CA GLU A 103 5.42 4.44 19.67
C GLU A 103 4.47 5.55 20.17
N CYS A 104 4.36 6.66 19.42
CA CYS A 104 3.61 7.85 19.79
C CYS A 104 2.31 7.97 18.96
N ARG A 105 1.42 7.00 19.13
CA ARG A 105 0.22 6.86 18.28
C ARG A 105 -0.80 7.98 18.41
N GLN A 106 -0.83 8.67 19.55
CA GLN A 106 -1.80 9.74 19.82
C GLN A 106 -1.26 11.12 19.41
N LEU A 107 -2.08 11.96 18.78
CA LEU A 107 -1.68 13.29 18.29
C LEU A 107 -0.95 14.12 19.36
N ARG A 108 -1.54 14.26 20.55
CA ARG A 108 -0.93 15.03 21.66
C ARG A 108 0.39 14.44 22.15
N THR A 109 0.48 13.11 22.20
CA THR A 109 1.68 12.40 22.66
C THR A 109 2.81 12.57 21.64
N LEU A 110 2.46 12.48 20.35
CA LEU A 110 3.37 12.75 19.25
C LEU A 110 3.87 14.21 19.32
N ALA A 111 2.95 15.17 19.40
CA ALA A 111 3.28 16.59 19.49
C ALA A 111 4.23 16.93 20.63
N ALA A 112 3.99 16.36 21.82
CA ALA A 112 4.79 16.61 23.01
C ALA A 112 6.20 16.00 22.94
N ARG A 113 6.41 14.96 22.11
CA ARG A 113 7.68 14.22 22.02
C ARG A 113 8.50 14.57 20.78
N LEU A 114 7.94 15.30 19.81
CA LEU A 114 8.70 15.74 18.64
C LEU A 114 9.82 16.70 19.05
N THR A 115 11.01 16.43 18.55
CA THR A 115 12.18 17.29 18.73
C THR A 115 12.48 18.05 17.45
N PRO A 116 12.90 19.33 17.52
CA PRO A 116 13.31 20.09 16.34
C PRO A 116 14.42 19.36 15.56
N LEU A 117 14.33 19.41 14.24
CA LEU A 117 15.38 18.95 13.35
C LEU A 117 16.59 19.90 13.49
N ALA A 118 17.79 19.38 13.72
CA ALA A 118 18.98 20.23 13.75
C ALA A 118 19.21 20.89 12.38
N ALA A 119 19.69 22.14 12.33
CA ALA A 119 19.82 22.92 11.09
C ALA A 119 20.76 22.29 10.02
N ALA A 120 21.49 21.22 10.36
CA ALA A 120 22.38 20.47 9.47
C ALA A 120 21.89 19.04 9.16
N ALA A 121 20.63 18.70 9.47
CA ALA A 121 20.17 17.32 9.58
C ALA A 121 19.60 16.68 8.28
N SER A 122 19.67 17.34 7.12
CA SER A 122 19.58 16.59 5.87
C SER A 122 21.00 16.11 5.53
N GLU A 123 21.37 14.94 6.06
CA GLU A 123 22.61 14.24 5.67
C GLU A 123 22.54 13.71 4.23
N ALA A 124 21.36 13.74 3.61
CA ALA A 124 21.17 13.28 2.24
C ALA A 124 21.79 14.23 1.23
N ASP A 125 22.54 13.68 0.28
CA ASP A 125 23.07 14.42 -0.86
C ASP A 125 21.92 15.00 -1.70
N GLN A 126 21.96 16.33 -1.88
CA GLN A 126 20.96 17.06 -2.65
C GLN A 126 21.31 17.12 -4.15
N GLY A 127 22.50 16.64 -4.53
CA GLY A 127 22.92 16.50 -5.90
C GLY A 127 22.12 15.45 -6.68
N GLN A 128 22.28 15.48 -8.00
CA GLN A 128 21.75 14.44 -8.88
C GLN A 128 22.58 13.18 -8.76
N VAL A 129 21.89 12.05 -8.65
CA VAL A 129 22.53 10.74 -8.62
C VAL A 129 22.67 10.22 -10.05
N GLN A 130 23.79 9.56 -10.33
CA GLN A 130 24.09 8.98 -11.64
C GLN A 130 24.90 7.69 -11.49
N GLY A 131 24.93 6.88 -12.54
CA GLY A 131 25.69 5.64 -12.61
C GLY A 131 24.86 4.40 -12.32
N PRO A 132 25.52 3.23 -12.15
CA PRO A 132 24.86 1.95 -11.95
C PRO A 132 24.04 1.92 -10.67
N VAL A 133 22.95 1.17 -10.68
CA VAL A 133 22.11 0.93 -9.50
C VAL A 133 21.81 -0.56 -9.40
N ASP A 134 22.00 -1.12 -8.21
CA ASP A 134 21.66 -2.52 -7.98
C ASP A 134 20.14 -2.74 -8.05
N LEU A 135 19.74 -3.84 -8.68
CA LEU A 135 18.32 -4.21 -8.72
C LEU A 135 17.84 -4.64 -7.32
N THR A 136 16.70 -4.08 -6.91
CA THR A 136 16.01 -4.44 -5.67
C THR A 136 15.39 -5.84 -5.75
N PRO A 137 15.00 -6.45 -4.61
CA PRO A 137 14.28 -7.73 -4.61
C PRO A 137 13.05 -7.75 -5.55
N ILE A 138 12.27 -6.67 -5.57
CA ILE A 138 11.06 -6.58 -6.39
C ILE A 138 11.37 -6.39 -7.87
N GLN A 139 12.39 -5.60 -8.21
CA GLN A 139 12.83 -5.46 -9.60
C GLN A 139 13.41 -6.79 -10.12
N ARG A 140 14.15 -7.54 -9.29
CA ARG A 140 14.62 -8.89 -9.62
C ARG A 140 13.47 -9.85 -9.85
N TRP A 141 12.45 -9.81 -8.99
CA TRP A 141 11.23 -10.59 -9.17
C TRP A 141 10.57 -10.27 -10.51
N PHE A 142 10.36 -8.98 -10.81
CA PHE A 142 9.80 -8.53 -12.09
C PHE A 142 10.59 -9.07 -13.28
N PHE A 143 11.91 -8.83 -13.32
CA PHE A 143 12.75 -9.27 -14.43
C PHE A 143 12.93 -10.79 -14.55
N SER A 144 12.55 -11.56 -13.52
CA SER A 144 12.52 -13.02 -13.56
C SER A 144 11.29 -13.59 -14.26
N LEU A 145 10.23 -12.78 -14.45
CA LEU A 145 8.98 -13.21 -15.05
C LEU A 145 9.08 -13.22 -16.60
N PRO A 146 8.39 -14.17 -17.27
CA PRO A 146 8.47 -14.35 -18.71
C PRO A 146 7.51 -13.40 -19.46
N TYR A 147 7.67 -12.09 -19.29
CA TYR A 147 6.84 -11.10 -19.96
C TYR A 147 6.98 -11.14 -21.48
N ARG A 148 5.85 -10.97 -22.19
CA ARG A 148 5.82 -10.77 -23.64
C ARG A 148 6.21 -9.34 -24.00
N ASN A 149 5.74 -8.38 -23.23
CA ASN A 149 6.07 -6.97 -23.37
C ASN A 149 6.48 -6.38 -22.01
N PRO A 150 7.77 -6.49 -21.62
CA PRO A 150 8.25 -5.97 -20.36
C PRO A 150 8.21 -4.43 -20.27
N HIS A 151 7.84 -3.72 -21.34
CA HIS A 151 7.72 -2.26 -21.35
C HIS A 151 6.31 -1.76 -20.96
N HIS A 152 5.31 -2.65 -20.88
CA HIS A 152 3.95 -2.29 -20.53
C HIS A 152 3.53 -3.00 -19.24
N PHE A 153 4.19 -2.59 -18.17
CA PHE A 153 3.90 -2.94 -16.80
C PHE A 153 3.93 -1.64 -15.98
N ASN A 154 2.83 -0.91 -16.05
CA ASN A 154 2.77 0.48 -15.66
C ASN A 154 2.08 0.65 -14.30
N GLN A 155 2.10 1.87 -13.79
CA GLN A 155 1.08 2.38 -12.88
C GLN A 155 0.59 3.71 -13.43
N SER A 156 -0.69 4.01 -13.25
CA SER A 156 -1.24 5.28 -13.73
C SER A 156 -2.28 5.88 -12.78
N PHE A 157 -2.39 7.21 -12.85
CA PHE A 157 -3.40 7.98 -12.14
C PHE A 157 -4.04 9.01 -13.07
N ALA A 158 -5.34 9.22 -12.91
CA ALA A 158 -6.01 10.40 -13.43
C ALA A 158 -6.11 11.45 -12.32
N LEU A 159 -5.67 12.67 -12.61
CA LEU A 159 -5.71 13.79 -11.68
C LEU A 159 -6.64 14.86 -12.22
N ARG A 160 -7.58 15.32 -11.39
CA ARG A 160 -8.37 16.51 -11.65
C ARG A 160 -7.58 17.73 -11.20
N ALA A 161 -7.38 18.68 -12.09
CA ALA A 161 -6.80 19.97 -11.73
C ALA A 161 -7.90 20.94 -11.27
N GLY A 162 -7.79 21.45 -10.04
CA GLY A 162 -8.63 22.52 -9.50
C GLY A 162 -8.27 23.92 -10.02
N PHE A 163 -7.32 24.01 -10.96
CA PHE A 163 -6.80 25.24 -11.54
C PHE A 163 -6.49 25.05 -13.04
N ALA A 164 -6.29 26.14 -13.76
CA ALA A 164 -5.93 26.08 -15.17
C ALA A 164 -4.52 25.51 -15.34
N VAL A 165 -4.41 24.39 -16.06
CA VAL A 165 -3.15 23.70 -16.37
C VAL A 165 -2.92 23.74 -17.88
N THR A 166 -1.70 24.08 -18.29
CA THR A 166 -1.28 24.03 -19.70
C THR A 166 -0.32 22.87 -19.94
N LEU A 167 -0.24 22.41 -21.19
CA LEU A 167 0.70 21.36 -21.59
C LEU A 167 2.15 21.73 -21.23
N ASP A 168 2.56 22.96 -21.51
CA ASP A 168 3.91 23.46 -21.19
C ASP A 168 4.19 23.46 -19.69
N ALA A 169 3.21 23.81 -18.85
CA ALA A 169 3.40 23.80 -17.40
C ALA A 169 3.62 22.38 -16.87
N VAL A 170 2.85 21.41 -17.37
CA VAL A 170 3.03 19.98 -17.06
C VAL A 170 4.40 19.50 -17.54
N ALA A 171 4.77 19.82 -18.78
CA ALA A 171 6.03 19.40 -19.37
C ALA A 171 7.25 19.90 -18.59
N ASN A 172 7.26 21.18 -18.23
CA ASN A 172 8.30 21.76 -17.39
C ASN A 172 8.31 21.15 -15.97
N ALA A 173 7.14 20.92 -15.37
CA ALA A 173 7.06 20.31 -14.05
C ALA A 173 7.59 18.87 -14.04
N LEU A 174 7.23 18.05 -15.04
CA LEU A 174 7.73 16.68 -15.17
C LEU A 174 9.24 16.61 -15.36
N GLY A 175 9.84 17.50 -16.16
CA GLY A 175 11.29 17.62 -16.29
C GLY A 175 11.98 17.97 -14.96
N ARG A 176 11.41 18.92 -14.20
CA ARG A 176 11.91 19.28 -12.87
C ARG A 176 11.76 18.13 -11.86
N LEU A 177 10.66 17.39 -11.90
CA LEU A 177 10.47 16.20 -11.07
C LEU A 177 11.51 15.13 -11.39
N ALA A 178 11.76 14.84 -12.66
CA ALA A 178 12.73 13.82 -13.03
C ALA A 178 14.17 14.18 -12.63
N ASN A 179 14.50 15.48 -12.65
CA ASN A 179 15.78 15.97 -12.18
C ASN A 179 15.92 15.98 -10.65
N HIS A 180 14.81 16.01 -9.91
CA HIS A 180 14.80 15.94 -8.45
C HIS A 180 14.76 14.48 -7.94
N HIS A 181 13.94 13.64 -8.58
CA HIS A 181 13.70 12.24 -8.27
C HIS A 181 14.43 11.33 -9.25
N ASP A 182 15.69 10.99 -8.93
CA ASP A 182 16.64 10.39 -9.90
C ASP A 182 16.15 9.11 -10.58
N MET A 183 15.30 8.32 -9.90
CA MET A 183 14.71 7.11 -10.49
C MET A 183 13.89 7.40 -11.74
N LEU A 184 13.26 8.58 -11.88
CA LEU A 184 12.53 8.96 -13.09
C LEU A 184 13.43 9.23 -14.31
N ARG A 185 14.75 9.13 -14.16
CA ARG A 185 15.72 9.16 -15.26
C ARG A 185 16.32 7.78 -15.54
N ALA A 186 16.04 6.78 -14.71
CA ALA A 186 16.65 5.46 -14.82
C ALA A 186 16.30 4.79 -16.17
N ARG A 187 17.22 3.95 -16.63
CA ARG A 187 17.05 3.06 -17.79
C ARG A 187 17.47 1.64 -17.41
N PHE A 188 16.86 0.67 -18.07
CA PHE A 188 17.11 -0.75 -17.86
C PHE A 188 17.52 -1.40 -19.16
N ARG A 189 18.60 -2.18 -19.14
CA ARG A 189 19.09 -2.88 -20.32
C ARG A 189 19.55 -4.28 -19.94
N ARG A 190 19.61 -5.17 -20.92
CA ARG A 190 20.30 -6.45 -20.74
C ARG A 190 21.78 -6.29 -21.04
N ASN A 191 22.64 -6.86 -20.22
CA ASN A 191 24.07 -6.91 -20.44
C ASN A 191 24.46 -8.03 -21.43
N GLY A 192 25.77 -8.23 -21.65
CA GLY A 192 26.28 -9.25 -22.57
C GLY A 192 25.95 -10.69 -22.17
N GLU A 193 25.58 -10.92 -20.91
CA GLU A 193 25.18 -12.22 -20.36
C GLU A 193 23.65 -12.39 -20.35
N GLY A 194 22.91 -11.37 -20.80
CA GLY A 194 21.45 -11.35 -20.86
C GLY A 194 20.78 -10.96 -19.54
N GLU A 195 21.53 -10.58 -18.52
CA GLU A 195 20.99 -10.13 -17.23
C GLU A 195 20.58 -8.66 -17.29
N TRP A 196 19.53 -8.29 -16.56
CA TRP A 196 19.06 -6.91 -16.49
C TRP A 196 19.95 -6.07 -15.57
N GLU A 197 20.29 -4.87 -16.04
CA GLU A 197 21.03 -3.84 -15.30
C GLU A 197 20.23 -2.54 -15.30
N GLN A 198 20.32 -1.80 -14.19
CA GLN A 198 19.75 -0.47 -14.05
C GLN A 198 20.87 0.58 -14.02
N LEU A 199 20.63 1.70 -14.69
CA LEU A 199 21.54 2.85 -14.74
C LEU A 199 20.73 4.15 -14.62
N ILE A 200 21.25 5.12 -13.86
CA ILE A 200 20.78 6.51 -13.93
C ILE A 200 21.75 7.32 -14.80
N PRO A 201 21.32 7.88 -15.95
CA PRO A 201 22.17 8.69 -16.82
C PRO A 201 22.72 9.94 -16.12
N SER A 202 23.85 10.45 -16.62
CA SER A 202 24.42 11.74 -16.16
C SER A 202 23.73 12.96 -16.78
N ALA A 203 22.98 12.77 -17.86
CA ALA A 203 22.24 13.86 -18.49
C ALA A 203 21.07 14.30 -17.60
N GLU A 204 20.86 15.61 -17.52
CA GLU A 204 19.62 16.17 -17.00
C GLU A 204 18.47 15.83 -17.92
N SER A 205 17.30 15.62 -17.32
CA SER A 205 16.09 15.39 -18.08
C SER A 205 15.51 16.71 -18.60
N THR A 206 14.97 16.64 -19.81
CA THR A 206 14.26 17.72 -20.48
C THR A 206 12.83 17.27 -20.80
N PRO A 207 11.90 18.20 -21.09
CA PRO A 207 10.55 17.85 -21.54
C PRO A 207 10.49 16.84 -22.69
N ASP A 208 11.49 16.83 -23.58
CA ASP A 208 11.56 15.94 -24.74
C ASP A 208 11.82 14.46 -24.39
N ASP A 209 12.19 14.16 -23.13
CA ASP A 209 12.37 12.79 -22.65
C ASP A 209 11.05 12.06 -22.35
N PHE A 210 9.92 12.77 -22.43
CA PHE A 210 8.59 12.28 -22.05
C PHE A 210 7.61 12.39 -23.21
N SER A 211 6.64 11.46 -23.26
CA SER A 211 5.48 11.60 -24.15
C SER A 211 4.41 12.41 -23.44
N ILE A 212 4.24 13.67 -23.83
CA ILE A 212 3.24 14.57 -23.24
C ILE A 212 2.31 15.08 -24.33
N THR A 213 1.02 14.79 -24.21
CA THR A 213 0.02 15.14 -25.23
C THR A 213 -1.17 15.87 -24.63
N GLU A 214 -1.91 16.59 -25.47
CA GLU A 214 -3.19 17.22 -25.13
C GLU A 214 -4.24 16.75 -26.14
N VAL A 215 -5.37 16.25 -25.65
CA VAL A 215 -6.42 15.67 -26.50
C VAL A 215 -7.81 16.05 -25.99
N THR A 216 -8.75 16.19 -26.93
CA THR A 216 -10.19 16.26 -26.64
C THR A 216 -10.85 14.99 -27.13
N VAL A 217 -11.60 14.32 -26.26
CA VAL A 217 -12.06 12.95 -26.48
C VAL A 217 -13.31 12.67 -25.64
N ALA A 218 -14.19 11.82 -26.17
CA ALA A 218 -15.40 11.38 -25.47
C ALA A 218 -15.06 10.34 -24.41
N GLU A 219 -15.89 10.20 -23.38
CA GLU A 219 -15.66 9.26 -22.29
C GLU A 219 -15.54 7.81 -22.79
N ASP A 220 -16.34 7.43 -23.80
CA ASP A 220 -16.33 6.10 -24.42
C ASP A 220 -14.97 5.72 -25.06
N ASP A 221 -14.16 6.72 -25.43
CA ASP A 221 -12.87 6.54 -26.10
C ASP A 221 -11.68 6.59 -25.11
N TYR A 222 -11.91 6.76 -23.80
CA TYR A 222 -10.85 6.85 -22.81
C TYR A 222 -9.98 5.58 -22.75
N ALA A 223 -10.58 4.39 -22.90
CA ALA A 223 -9.84 3.14 -22.86
C ALA A 223 -8.77 3.06 -23.97
N ASP A 224 -9.13 3.45 -25.20
CA ASP A 224 -8.21 3.46 -26.34
C ASP A 224 -7.11 4.52 -26.19
N LEU A 225 -7.46 5.70 -25.65
CA LEU A 225 -6.47 6.74 -25.31
C LEU A 225 -5.47 6.23 -24.27
N ILE A 226 -5.96 5.68 -23.16
CA ILE A 226 -5.14 5.18 -22.05
C ILE A 226 -4.18 4.12 -22.58
N LEU A 227 -4.69 3.15 -23.35
CA LEU A 227 -3.88 2.11 -23.96
C LEU A 227 -2.79 2.71 -24.87
N LYS A 228 -3.13 3.69 -25.70
CA LYS A 228 -2.16 4.37 -26.58
C LYS A 228 -1.05 5.06 -25.78
N VAL A 229 -1.41 5.79 -24.72
CA VAL A 229 -0.44 6.51 -23.87
C VAL A 229 0.44 5.52 -23.11
N GLN A 230 -0.14 4.50 -22.49
CA GLN A 230 0.61 3.48 -21.75
C GLN A 230 1.54 2.64 -22.63
N SER A 231 1.14 2.35 -23.86
CA SER A 231 1.95 1.57 -24.83
C SER A 231 3.16 2.36 -25.36
N SER A 232 3.28 3.65 -25.05
CA SER A 232 4.40 4.49 -25.49
C SER A 232 5.67 4.28 -24.68
N LEU A 233 5.59 3.64 -23.51
CA LEU A 233 6.73 3.53 -22.61
C LEU A 233 7.77 2.52 -23.11
N ASN A 234 9.04 2.80 -22.83
CA ASN A 234 10.16 1.91 -23.15
C ASN A 234 11.23 2.00 -22.04
N LEU A 235 11.57 0.86 -21.45
CA LEU A 235 12.52 0.77 -20.34
C LEU A 235 13.97 1.06 -20.72
N ILE A 236 14.33 0.81 -21.98
CA ILE A 236 15.71 0.86 -22.48
C ILE A 236 16.03 2.28 -22.95
N ASP A 237 15.20 2.81 -23.84
CA ASP A 237 15.45 4.08 -24.52
C ASP A 237 14.61 5.23 -23.94
N GLY A 238 13.50 4.92 -23.28
CA GLY A 238 12.48 5.89 -22.90
C GLY A 238 11.45 6.12 -24.01
N PRO A 239 10.38 6.88 -23.72
CA PRO A 239 10.09 7.51 -22.43
C PRO A 239 9.73 6.46 -21.36
N ILE A 240 10.08 6.71 -20.10
CA ILE A 240 9.72 5.81 -18.97
C ILE A 240 8.47 6.28 -18.21
N MET A 241 7.98 7.47 -18.56
CA MET A 241 6.69 8.00 -18.13
C MET A 241 6.07 8.83 -19.26
N ALA A 242 4.74 8.91 -19.26
CA ALA A 242 3.96 9.66 -20.22
C ALA A 242 2.79 10.35 -19.52
N ALA A 243 2.36 11.48 -20.07
CA ALA A 243 1.25 12.26 -19.54
C ALA A 243 0.32 12.74 -20.66
N CYS A 244 -0.96 12.85 -20.35
CA CYS A 244 -1.95 13.38 -21.28
C CYS A 244 -2.89 14.34 -20.56
N LEU A 245 -3.00 15.57 -21.06
CA LEU A 245 -4.12 16.45 -20.73
C LEU A 245 -5.33 16.01 -21.55
N VAL A 246 -6.38 15.58 -20.85
CA VAL A 246 -7.61 15.03 -21.42
C VAL A 246 -8.75 16.02 -21.17
N HIS A 247 -9.27 16.56 -22.25
CA HIS A 247 -10.43 17.42 -22.26
C HIS A 247 -11.66 16.59 -22.62
N SER A 248 -12.68 16.64 -21.77
CA SER A 248 -13.95 15.97 -22.09
C SER A 248 -14.67 16.73 -23.20
N SER A 249 -15.04 16.04 -24.28
CA SER A 249 -15.91 16.60 -25.32
C SER A 249 -17.26 17.08 -24.77
N ASP A 250 -17.76 16.39 -23.75
CA ASP A 250 -19.10 16.58 -23.19
C ASP A 250 -19.10 17.57 -22.02
N ARG A 251 -17.94 17.76 -21.37
CA ARG A 251 -17.73 18.69 -20.27
C ARG A 251 -16.44 19.50 -20.50
N PRO A 252 -16.47 20.54 -21.36
CA PRO A 252 -15.27 21.27 -21.80
C PRO A 252 -14.47 21.94 -20.68
N HIS A 253 -15.10 22.18 -19.52
CA HIS A 253 -14.45 22.77 -18.34
C HIS A 253 -13.74 21.73 -17.45
N GLN A 254 -13.92 20.44 -17.70
CA GLN A 254 -13.26 19.37 -16.97
C GLN A 254 -11.98 18.97 -17.70
N VAL A 255 -10.84 19.32 -17.10
CA VAL A 255 -9.51 18.90 -17.56
C VAL A 255 -8.97 17.85 -16.62
N ARG A 256 -8.53 16.72 -17.17
CA ARG A 256 -7.86 15.64 -16.45
C ARG A 256 -6.42 15.52 -16.91
N LEU A 257 -5.50 15.31 -15.98
CA LEU A 257 -4.15 14.87 -16.28
C LEU A 257 -4.09 13.37 -16.06
N PHE A 258 -4.06 12.60 -17.15
CA PHE A 258 -3.69 11.19 -17.08
C PHE A 258 -2.17 11.10 -17.03
N TRP A 259 -1.61 10.46 -16.01
CA TRP A 259 -0.17 10.30 -15.84
C TRP A 259 0.16 8.84 -15.62
N THR A 260 1.07 8.29 -16.43
CA THR A 260 1.54 6.91 -16.32
C THR A 260 3.05 6.86 -16.21
N ILE A 261 3.55 5.97 -15.35
CA ILE A 261 4.97 5.70 -15.15
C ILE A 261 5.13 4.18 -15.19
N HIS A 262 6.24 3.69 -15.76
CA HIS A 262 6.53 2.27 -15.69
C HIS A 262 6.71 1.84 -14.22
N HIS A 263 6.00 0.81 -13.77
CA HIS A 263 5.91 0.45 -12.36
C HIS A 263 7.27 0.05 -11.75
N VAL A 264 8.20 -0.45 -12.55
CA VAL A 264 9.59 -0.75 -12.12
C VAL A 264 10.33 0.43 -11.45
N LEU A 265 9.82 1.66 -11.64
CA LEU A 265 10.41 2.91 -11.15
C LEU A 265 9.68 3.50 -9.94
N VAL A 266 8.45 3.06 -9.66
CA VAL A 266 7.54 3.73 -8.73
C VAL A 266 6.69 2.74 -7.94
N ASP A 267 6.31 3.13 -6.73
CA ASP A 267 5.31 2.46 -5.90
C ASP A 267 4.25 3.46 -5.42
N LEU A 268 3.23 2.97 -4.69
CA LEU A 268 2.15 3.83 -4.19
C LEU A 268 2.65 4.94 -3.26
N VAL A 269 3.74 4.72 -2.51
CA VAL A 269 4.35 5.78 -1.68
C VAL A 269 4.99 6.86 -2.57
N SER A 270 5.69 6.44 -3.62
CA SER A 270 6.28 7.32 -4.63
C SER A 270 5.22 8.17 -5.31
N TRP A 271 4.07 7.60 -5.66
CA TRP A 271 2.96 8.36 -6.26
C TRP A 271 2.46 9.49 -5.37
N ARG A 272 2.40 9.28 -4.05
CA ARG A 272 1.99 10.34 -3.11
C ARG A 272 2.98 11.51 -3.11
N VAL A 273 4.27 11.20 -3.08
CA VAL A 273 5.35 12.19 -3.15
C VAL A 273 5.31 12.92 -4.49
N LEU A 274 5.17 12.17 -5.58
CA LEU A 274 5.14 12.70 -6.95
C LEU A 274 3.95 13.62 -7.22
N ILE A 275 2.75 13.27 -6.72
CA ILE A 275 1.55 14.11 -6.86
C ILE A 275 1.68 15.38 -6.01
N GLU A 276 2.17 15.28 -4.77
CA GLU A 276 2.45 16.44 -3.90
C GLU A 276 3.46 17.40 -4.56
N ASP A 277 4.55 16.85 -5.10
CA ASP A 277 5.61 17.62 -5.74
C ASP A 277 5.16 18.21 -7.07
N LEU A 278 4.38 17.47 -7.87
CA LEU A 278 3.77 17.99 -9.10
C LEU A 278 2.86 19.18 -8.80
N GLN A 279 1.99 19.05 -7.78
CA GLN A 279 1.13 20.14 -7.33
C GLN A 279 1.96 21.35 -6.90
N THR A 280 3.04 21.13 -6.14
CA THR A 280 3.95 22.19 -5.68
C THR A 280 4.56 22.94 -6.85
N LEU A 281 5.03 22.22 -7.88
CA LEU A 281 5.64 22.83 -9.06
C LEU A 281 4.63 23.60 -9.91
N LEU A 282 3.45 23.04 -10.14
CA LEU A 282 2.41 23.67 -10.95
C LEU A 282 1.83 24.93 -10.28
N THR A 283 1.90 25.03 -8.95
CA THR A 283 1.49 26.21 -8.19
C THR A 283 2.64 27.20 -7.91
N GLY A 284 3.83 26.95 -8.47
CA GLY A 284 4.97 27.85 -8.39
C GLY A 284 5.84 27.72 -7.12
N GLY A 285 5.65 26.66 -6.34
CA GLY A 285 6.43 26.35 -5.15
C GLY A 285 7.82 25.74 -5.41
N GLN A 286 8.55 25.51 -4.33
CA GLN A 286 9.83 24.82 -4.31
C GLN A 286 9.68 23.41 -3.73
N LEU A 287 10.35 22.44 -4.34
CA LEU A 287 10.32 21.06 -3.87
C LEU A 287 11.02 20.95 -2.49
N PRO A 288 10.50 20.10 -1.58
CA PRO A 288 11.20 19.77 -0.35
C PRO A 288 12.59 19.16 -0.63
N PRO A 289 13.51 19.17 0.36
CA PRO A 289 14.81 18.51 0.20
C PRO A 289 14.69 17.01 -0.02
N LYS A 290 15.68 16.43 -0.71
CA LYS A 290 15.78 14.99 -0.97
C LYS A 290 16.14 14.22 0.30
N THR A 291 15.63 12.99 0.38
CA THR A 291 16.03 11.97 1.36
C THR A 291 17.09 11.01 0.76
N LEU A 292 17.47 9.94 1.45
CA LEU A 292 18.47 8.98 0.99
C LEU A 292 18.15 8.49 -0.43
N SER A 293 19.11 8.59 -1.35
CA SER A 293 18.85 8.22 -2.74
C SER A 293 18.53 6.73 -2.89
N PHE A 294 17.74 6.39 -3.91
CA PHE A 294 17.42 4.99 -4.20
C PHE A 294 18.67 4.15 -4.44
N GLN A 295 19.68 4.71 -5.14
CA GLN A 295 20.97 4.05 -5.36
C GLN A 295 21.71 3.78 -4.05
N ALA A 296 21.82 4.78 -3.16
CA ALA A 296 22.50 4.62 -1.88
C ALA A 296 21.78 3.59 -0.99
N TRP A 297 20.45 3.59 -1.00
CA TRP A 297 19.65 2.58 -0.31
C TRP A 297 19.89 1.17 -0.88
N CYS A 298 19.84 1.01 -2.21
CA CYS A 298 20.08 -0.27 -2.89
C CYS A 298 21.46 -0.86 -2.54
N SER A 299 22.50 -0.02 -2.51
CA SER A 299 23.87 -0.46 -2.23
C SER A 299 24.06 -1.08 -0.83
N GLN A 300 23.13 -0.83 0.09
CA GLN A 300 23.18 -1.33 1.47
C GLN A 300 22.31 -2.57 1.68
N LEU A 301 21.48 -2.95 0.70
CA LEU A 301 20.55 -4.05 0.85
C LEU A 301 21.25 -5.40 0.99
N ASP A 302 22.35 -5.62 0.26
CA ASP A 302 23.05 -6.90 0.29
C ASP A 302 23.73 -7.14 1.64
N ASP A 303 24.39 -6.10 2.17
CA ASP A 303 25.01 -6.12 3.48
C ASP A 303 23.97 -6.33 4.59
N TYR A 304 22.83 -5.64 4.52
CA TYR A 304 21.76 -5.86 5.48
C TYR A 304 21.17 -7.28 5.37
N ALA A 305 20.93 -7.77 4.16
CA ALA A 305 20.37 -9.10 3.93
C ALA A 305 21.26 -10.23 4.51
N ARG A 306 22.58 -10.06 4.52
CA ARG A 306 23.53 -11.01 5.15
C ARG A 306 23.41 -11.10 6.67
N THR A 307 22.80 -10.10 7.32
CA THR A 307 22.57 -10.09 8.77
C THR A 307 21.28 -10.79 9.18
N LEU A 308 20.41 -11.11 8.22
CA LEU A 308 19.10 -11.69 8.48
C LEU A 308 19.18 -13.22 8.64
N SER A 309 18.20 -13.78 9.35
CA SER A 309 18.03 -15.23 9.45
C SER A 309 16.61 -15.64 9.09
N ALA A 310 16.47 -16.76 8.39
CA ALA A 310 15.19 -17.37 8.06
C ALA A 310 14.44 -17.89 9.30
N ASP A 311 15.07 -17.92 10.48
CA ASP A 311 14.43 -18.32 11.73
C ASP A 311 13.50 -17.26 12.32
N THR A 312 13.60 -16.00 11.85
CA THR A 312 12.62 -14.96 12.21
C THR A 312 11.31 -15.08 11.44
N TRP A 313 11.29 -15.84 10.33
CA TRP A 313 10.09 -16.04 9.53
C TRP A 313 9.24 -17.18 10.12
N PRO A 314 7.92 -16.98 10.32
CA PRO A 314 7.06 -18.01 10.87
C PRO A 314 6.91 -19.19 9.89
N GLU A 315 6.76 -20.39 10.45
CA GLU A 315 6.40 -21.59 9.69
C GLU A 315 4.99 -21.41 9.11
N GLN A 316 4.85 -21.56 7.79
CA GLN A 316 3.55 -21.53 7.13
C GLN A 316 3.27 -22.88 6.45
N PRO A 317 2.03 -23.39 6.55
CA PRO A 317 1.70 -24.66 5.92
C PRO A 317 1.83 -24.55 4.40
N MET A 318 2.19 -25.68 3.76
CA MET A 318 2.16 -25.75 2.31
C MET A 318 0.73 -25.58 1.80
N ALA A 319 0.59 -24.79 0.73
CA ALA A 319 -0.67 -24.58 0.06
C ALA A 319 -0.88 -25.62 -1.06
N ALA A 320 -2.08 -26.21 -1.11
CA ALA A 320 -2.49 -27.03 -2.24
C ALA A 320 -2.84 -26.12 -3.43
N ASP A 321 -2.78 -26.66 -4.65
CA ASP A 321 -3.23 -25.96 -5.85
C ASP A 321 -4.76 -25.96 -5.93
N ASN A 322 -5.38 -24.87 -5.48
CA ASN A 322 -6.84 -24.75 -5.42
C ASN A 322 -7.49 -24.66 -6.80
N ARG A 323 -6.72 -24.48 -7.89
CA ARG A 323 -7.26 -24.48 -9.26
C ARG A 323 -7.94 -25.80 -9.64
N GLN A 324 -7.53 -26.90 -9.00
CA GLN A 324 -8.11 -28.22 -9.24
C GLN A 324 -9.55 -28.36 -8.72
N LEU A 325 -9.98 -27.43 -7.86
CA LEU A 325 -11.33 -27.39 -7.29
C LEU A 325 -12.29 -26.55 -8.14
N LEU A 326 -11.76 -25.78 -9.09
CA LEU A 326 -12.57 -24.90 -9.94
C LEU A 326 -13.27 -25.72 -11.04
N PRO A 327 -14.51 -25.34 -11.41
CA PRO A 327 -15.13 -25.91 -12.60
C PRO A 327 -14.29 -25.57 -13.84
N PRO A 328 -14.38 -26.39 -14.92
CA PRO A 328 -13.68 -26.10 -16.16
C PRO A 328 -13.95 -24.66 -16.63
N PRO A 329 -12.92 -23.91 -17.08
CA PRO A 329 -13.09 -22.51 -17.44
C PRO A 329 -14.12 -22.35 -18.57
N GLN A 330 -15.07 -21.43 -18.38
CA GLN A 330 -16.08 -21.12 -19.40
C GLN A 330 -15.47 -20.60 -20.71
N ALA A 331 -14.25 -20.03 -20.65
CA ALA A 331 -13.60 -19.30 -21.75
C ALA A 331 -12.58 -20.09 -22.58
N LEU A 332 -12.50 -21.42 -22.47
CA LEU A 332 -11.54 -22.25 -23.23
C LEU A 332 -11.69 -22.19 -24.78
N ALA A 333 -12.63 -21.42 -25.34
CA ALA A 333 -13.02 -21.53 -26.75
C ALA A 333 -12.84 -20.29 -27.66
N LYS A 334 -12.35 -19.13 -27.18
CA LYS A 334 -12.17 -17.96 -28.06
C LYS A 334 -10.80 -17.28 -27.88
N SER A 335 -10.11 -17.04 -28.99
CA SER A 335 -8.83 -16.32 -29.10
C SER A 335 -8.84 -14.95 -28.40
N ASP A 336 -10.00 -14.29 -28.38
CA ASP A 336 -10.12 -12.87 -28.02
C ASP A 336 -10.56 -12.63 -26.56
N THR A 337 -10.53 -13.65 -25.69
CA THR A 337 -10.84 -13.43 -24.27
C THR A 337 -9.76 -12.55 -23.62
N PRO A 338 -10.14 -11.44 -22.96
CA PRO A 338 -9.21 -10.59 -22.21
C PRO A 338 -8.38 -11.38 -21.21
N ALA A 339 -7.14 -10.96 -20.96
CA ALA A 339 -6.29 -11.62 -19.97
C ALA A 339 -6.85 -11.51 -18.54
N ARG A 340 -7.57 -10.42 -18.23
CA ARG A 340 -8.16 -10.14 -16.92
C ARG A 340 -9.56 -9.58 -17.10
N LEU A 341 -10.45 -9.90 -16.17
CA LEU A 341 -11.75 -9.26 -15.99
C LEU A 341 -11.84 -8.77 -14.54
N SER A 342 -12.70 -7.78 -14.28
CA SER A 342 -12.94 -7.26 -12.93
C SER A 342 -14.40 -7.43 -12.52
N VAL A 343 -14.61 -7.59 -11.22
CA VAL A 343 -15.91 -7.38 -10.57
C VAL A 343 -15.71 -6.40 -9.43
N SER A 344 -16.70 -5.54 -9.18
CA SER A 344 -16.62 -4.58 -8.10
C SER A 344 -17.94 -4.32 -7.40
N TYR A 345 -17.87 -3.89 -6.15
CA TYR A 345 -18.99 -3.43 -5.35
C TYR A 345 -18.58 -2.19 -4.55
N GLU A 346 -19.48 -1.22 -4.40
CA GLU A 346 -19.23 0.01 -3.66
C GLU A 346 -20.21 0.14 -2.50
N PHE A 347 -19.67 0.39 -1.31
CA PHE A 347 -20.46 0.75 -0.13
C PHE A 347 -20.68 2.26 -0.06
N ASP A 348 -21.79 2.67 0.55
CA ASP A 348 -22.03 4.08 0.82
C ASP A 348 -21.08 4.63 1.91
N PRO A 349 -20.91 5.96 2.01
CA PRO A 349 -20.00 6.58 2.98
C PRO A 349 -20.35 6.27 4.44
N THR A 350 -21.64 6.11 4.77
CA THR A 350 -22.09 5.84 6.14
C THR A 350 -21.66 4.45 6.57
N PHE A 351 -21.89 3.45 5.70
CA PHE A 351 -21.42 2.09 5.95
C PHE A 351 -19.88 2.04 6.04
N THR A 352 -19.20 2.77 5.15
CA THR A 352 -17.74 2.82 5.11
C THR A 352 -17.14 3.39 6.40
N ASP A 353 -17.65 4.52 6.92
CA ASP A 353 -17.21 5.09 8.21
C ASP A 353 -17.50 4.14 9.37
N ARG A 354 -18.70 3.53 9.39
CA ARG A 354 -19.08 2.54 10.41
C ARG A 354 -18.12 1.35 10.44
N LEU A 355 -17.79 0.78 9.29
CA LEU A 355 -16.93 -0.41 9.19
C LEU A 355 -15.44 -0.08 9.41
N LEU A 356 -14.89 0.87 8.65
CA LEU A 356 -13.45 1.09 8.59
C LEU A 356 -12.92 2.01 9.68
N ILE A 357 -13.76 2.85 10.27
CA ILE A 357 -13.36 3.78 11.32
C ILE A 357 -13.94 3.34 12.65
N GLN A 358 -15.27 3.27 12.78
CA GLN A 358 -15.91 3.01 14.08
C GLN A 358 -15.64 1.58 14.57
N LEU A 359 -15.96 0.57 13.76
CA LEU A 359 -15.77 -0.84 14.12
C LEU A 359 -14.30 -1.20 14.27
N ALA A 360 -13.45 -0.76 13.33
CA ALA A 360 -12.01 -0.98 13.38
C ALA A 360 -11.41 -0.43 14.69
N THR A 361 -11.81 0.78 15.09
CA THR A 361 -11.41 1.40 16.36
C THR A 361 -11.90 0.59 17.57
N GLN A 362 -13.19 0.23 17.60
CA GLN A 362 -13.79 -0.52 18.70
C GLN A 362 -13.12 -1.89 18.89
N TRP A 363 -12.85 -2.59 17.79
CA TRP A 363 -12.31 -3.96 17.82
C TRP A 363 -10.78 -3.99 17.82
N ARG A 364 -10.15 -2.81 17.78
CA ARG A 364 -8.69 -2.61 17.73
C ARG A 364 -8.04 -3.33 16.55
N VAL A 365 -8.71 -3.37 15.40
CA VAL A 365 -8.21 -3.92 14.13
C VAL A 365 -7.96 -2.80 13.13
N THR A 366 -7.26 -3.12 12.04
CA THR A 366 -7.07 -2.18 10.92
C THR A 366 -8.07 -2.46 9.80
N PRO A 367 -8.34 -1.49 8.90
CA PRO A 367 -9.09 -1.72 7.67
C PRO A 367 -8.60 -2.95 6.88
N ARG A 368 -7.27 -3.11 6.77
CA ARG A 368 -6.64 -4.26 6.10
C ARG A 368 -7.03 -5.58 6.74
N ASP A 369 -7.05 -5.66 8.08
CA ASP A 369 -7.42 -6.89 8.79
C ASP A 369 -8.86 -7.32 8.44
N LEU A 370 -9.79 -6.36 8.46
CA LEU A 370 -11.20 -6.59 8.10
C LEU A 370 -11.36 -7.08 6.66
N LEU A 371 -10.71 -6.40 5.73
CA LEU A 371 -10.81 -6.68 4.29
C LEU A 371 -10.16 -8.01 3.92
N LEU A 372 -8.97 -8.30 4.44
CA LEU A 372 -8.26 -9.55 4.19
C LEU A 372 -8.99 -10.75 4.80
N ALA A 373 -9.43 -10.64 6.05
CA ALA A 373 -10.10 -11.74 6.75
C ALA A 373 -11.44 -12.11 6.13
N SER A 374 -12.26 -11.11 5.79
CA SER A 374 -13.54 -11.32 5.12
C SER A 374 -13.37 -11.90 3.72
N PHE A 375 -12.32 -11.48 2.99
CA PHE A 375 -11.98 -12.07 1.70
C PHE A 375 -11.54 -13.54 1.84
N ALA A 376 -10.62 -13.83 2.77
CA ALA A 376 -10.14 -15.18 3.02
C ALA A 376 -11.27 -16.14 3.41
N TRP A 377 -12.19 -15.66 4.25
CA TRP A 377 -13.41 -16.37 4.59
C TRP A 377 -14.28 -16.63 3.35
N ALA A 378 -14.60 -15.59 2.58
CA ALA A 378 -15.41 -15.73 1.36
C ALA A 378 -14.80 -16.70 0.35
N TYR A 379 -13.47 -16.66 0.18
CA TYR A 379 -12.72 -17.59 -0.67
C TYR A 379 -12.92 -19.04 -0.25
N CYS A 380 -12.66 -19.34 1.03
CA CYS A 380 -12.76 -20.69 1.56
C CYS A 380 -14.20 -21.23 1.51
N GLN A 381 -15.19 -20.39 1.84
CA GLN A 381 -16.60 -20.76 1.73
C GLN A 381 -17.07 -20.99 0.29
N THR A 382 -16.48 -20.28 -0.68
CA THR A 382 -16.86 -20.42 -2.10
C THR A 382 -16.27 -21.67 -2.73
N LEU A 383 -15.00 -21.98 -2.42
CA LEU A 383 -14.28 -23.11 -3.02
C LEU A 383 -14.32 -24.39 -2.17
N GLY A 384 -14.85 -24.33 -0.95
CA GLY A 384 -14.86 -25.44 -0.01
C GLY A 384 -13.45 -25.79 0.50
N THR A 385 -12.55 -24.81 0.56
CA THR A 385 -11.18 -24.99 1.08
C THR A 385 -11.10 -24.66 2.56
N VAL A 386 -10.03 -25.12 3.22
CA VAL A 386 -9.75 -24.84 4.65
C VAL A 386 -8.67 -23.80 4.86
N GLN A 387 -8.09 -23.29 3.78
CA GLN A 387 -7.05 -22.28 3.79
C GLN A 387 -6.97 -21.59 2.43
N VAL A 388 -6.33 -20.43 2.43
CA VAL A 388 -5.98 -19.68 1.23
C VAL A 388 -4.56 -19.13 1.37
N SER A 389 -3.79 -19.21 0.29
CA SER A 389 -2.45 -18.65 0.22
C SER A 389 -2.44 -17.32 -0.54
N PHE A 390 -1.87 -16.31 0.09
CA PHE A 390 -1.72 -14.97 -0.44
C PHE A 390 -0.26 -14.65 -0.74
N VAL A 391 -0.03 -13.91 -1.80
CA VAL A 391 1.09 -12.97 -1.84
C VAL A 391 0.56 -11.63 -1.32
N MET A 392 1.26 -11.12 -0.33
CA MET A 392 0.98 -9.85 0.31
C MET A 392 2.03 -8.84 -0.12
N GLU A 393 1.65 -7.56 -0.10
CA GLU A 393 2.54 -6.43 -0.36
C GLU A 393 2.80 -5.64 0.91
N GLY A 394 4.07 -5.50 1.27
CA GLY A 394 4.57 -4.46 2.18
C GLY A 394 5.18 -3.31 1.38
N HIS A 395 5.27 -2.12 1.97
CA HIS A 395 5.87 -0.97 1.28
C HIS A 395 7.40 -1.10 1.11
N GLY A 396 8.08 -1.93 1.91
CA GLY A 396 9.51 -2.23 1.81
C GLY A 396 10.46 -1.06 2.13
N ARG A 397 9.95 -0.05 2.84
CA ARG A 397 10.66 1.13 3.34
C ARG A 397 10.92 1.02 4.85
N GLU A 398 11.20 -0.20 5.29
CA GLU A 398 11.47 -0.51 6.70
C GLU A 398 12.89 -0.07 7.07
N PRO A 399 13.08 0.90 7.98
CA PRO A 399 14.42 1.32 8.37
C PRO A 399 15.07 0.25 9.25
N TRP A 400 16.29 -0.20 8.88
CA TRP A 400 17.14 -1.03 9.75
C TRP A 400 18.23 -0.23 10.49
N SER A 401 18.32 1.07 10.21
CA SER A 401 19.13 2.03 10.96
C SER A 401 18.53 3.43 10.83
N ASP A 402 18.90 4.34 11.72
CA ASP A 402 18.45 5.74 11.71
C ASP A 402 18.86 6.51 10.45
N ALA A 403 19.88 6.04 9.72
CA ALA A 403 20.33 6.65 8.47
C ALA A 403 19.44 6.30 7.26
N MET A 404 18.55 5.30 7.38
CA MET A 404 17.72 4.80 6.28
C MET A 404 16.43 5.59 6.11
N ASP A 405 16.55 6.90 5.92
CA ASP A 405 15.41 7.72 5.57
C ASP A 405 15.17 7.71 4.06
N VAL A 406 14.19 6.92 3.64
CA VAL A 406 13.69 6.88 2.25
C VAL A 406 12.26 7.39 2.17
N SER A 407 11.80 8.21 3.12
CA SER A 407 10.40 8.63 3.22
C SER A 407 9.89 9.44 2.02
N ARG A 408 10.78 10.15 1.32
CA ARG A 408 10.47 10.90 0.09
C ARG A 408 11.16 10.36 -1.16
N THR A 409 11.87 9.24 -1.06
CA THR A 409 12.65 8.70 -2.17
C THR A 409 11.72 8.01 -3.17
N VAL A 410 11.69 8.46 -4.42
CA VAL A 410 10.95 7.78 -5.49
C VAL A 410 11.70 6.54 -5.96
N GLY A 411 10.97 5.43 -6.12
CA GLY A 411 11.52 4.12 -6.49
C GLY A 411 10.51 3.00 -6.27
N TRP A 412 10.83 1.77 -6.69
CA TRP A 412 10.00 0.60 -6.40
C TRP A 412 10.57 -0.19 -5.21
N PHE A 413 9.97 0.03 -4.03
CA PHE A 413 10.44 -0.56 -2.76
C PHE A 413 9.66 -1.80 -2.33
N THR A 414 8.50 -2.08 -2.95
CA THR A 414 7.54 -3.10 -2.52
C THR A 414 8.19 -4.41 -2.06
N ALA A 415 7.81 -4.89 -0.88
CA ALA A 415 8.22 -6.18 -0.34
C ALA A 415 7.10 -7.21 -0.56
N LEU A 416 7.32 -8.18 -1.45
CA LEU A 416 6.40 -9.32 -1.60
C LEU A 416 6.71 -10.40 -0.57
N TYR A 417 5.68 -10.92 0.08
CA TYR A 417 5.80 -12.03 1.01
C TYR A 417 4.56 -12.95 1.02
N PRO A 418 4.73 -14.25 1.31
CA PRO A 418 3.62 -15.18 1.39
C PRO A 418 2.90 -15.07 2.74
N LEU A 419 1.59 -15.27 2.72
CA LEU A 419 0.75 -15.41 3.90
C LEU A 419 -0.29 -16.50 3.66
N VAL A 420 -0.30 -17.54 4.49
CA VAL A 420 -1.34 -18.56 4.48
C VAL A 420 -2.27 -18.32 5.65
N LEU A 421 -3.56 -18.20 5.37
CA LEU A 421 -4.60 -18.11 6.40
C LEU A 421 -5.40 -19.40 6.43
N ALA A 422 -5.42 -20.06 7.59
CA ALA A 422 -6.25 -21.24 7.81
C ALA A 422 -7.65 -20.81 8.23
N ILE A 423 -8.63 -21.11 7.38
CA ILE A 423 -10.04 -20.78 7.59
C ILE A 423 -10.82 -22.10 7.51
N PRO A 424 -10.98 -22.81 8.64
CA PRO A 424 -11.74 -24.06 8.65
C PRO A 424 -13.15 -23.87 8.08
N VAL A 425 -13.66 -24.88 7.37
CA VAL A 425 -15.05 -24.90 6.89
C VAL A 425 -15.99 -24.65 8.07
N ASP A 426 -17.04 -23.85 7.84
CA ASP A 426 -18.03 -23.41 8.83
C ASP A 426 -17.53 -22.42 9.90
N SER A 427 -16.31 -21.89 9.75
CA SER A 427 -15.85 -20.78 10.59
C SER A 427 -16.71 -19.53 10.36
N SER A 428 -17.01 -18.79 11.42
CA SER A 428 -17.61 -17.46 11.28
C SER A 428 -16.58 -16.47 10.74
N VAL A 429 -17.06 -15.41 10.07
CA VAL A 429 -16.18 -14.33 9.59
C VAL A 429 -15.44 -13.63 10.75
N LEU A 430 -16.04 -13.58 11.94
CA LEU A 430 -15.39 -13.07 13.14
C LEU A 430 -14.20 -13.95 13.56
N ALA A 431 -14.33 -15.28 13.50
CA ALA A 431 -13.24 -16.20 13.81
C ALA A 431 -12.08 -16.06 12.80
N ALA A 432 -12.42 -15.92 11.51
CA ALA A 432 -11.45 -15.61 10.45
C ALA A 432 -10.68 -14.31 10.74
N LEU A 433 -11.37 -13.25 11.20
CA LEU A 433 -10.74 -11.99 11.58
C LEU A 433 -9.75 -12.15 12.73
N ARG A 434 -10.09 -12.92 13.78
CA ARG A 434 -9.17 -13.18 14.89
C ARG A 434 -7.89 -13.84 14.40
N HIS A 435 -8.05 -14.90 13.60
CA HIS A 435 -6.93 -15.67 13.10
C HIS A 435 -6.05 -14.87 12.13
N ALA A 436 -6.66 -14.11 11.21
CA ALA A 436 -5.92 -13.26 10.27
C ALA A 436 -5.09 -12.21 11.00
N LYS A 437 -5.65 -11.57 12.03
CA LYS A 437 -4.95 -10.60 12.88
C LYS A 437 -3.74 -11.22 13.58
N GLU A 438 -3.94 -12.35 14.26
CA GLU A 438 -2.85 -13.06 14.96
C GLU A 438 -1.73 -13.48 14.00
N THR A 439 -2.09 -13.96 12.81
CA THR A 439 -1.12 -14.41 11.81
C THR A 439 -0.34 -13.24 11.23
N LEU A 440 -1.00 -12.13 10.90
CA LEU A 440 -0.34 -10.92 10.41
C LEU A 440 0.63 -10.31 11.44
N GLN A 441 0.33 -10.42 12.74
CA GLN A 441 1.21 -9.94 13.80
C GLN A 441 2.52 -10.73 13.91
N GLN A 442 2.57 -11.96 13.40
CA GLN A 442 3.77 -12.79 13.38
C GLN A 442 4.69 -12.47 12.20
N ILE A 443 4.23 -11.69 11.23
CA ILE A 443 5.02 -11.34 10.05
C ILE A 443 6.06 -10.26 10.43
N PRO A 444 7.38 -10.56 10.39
CA PRO A 444 8.40 -9.60 10.76
C PRO A 444 8.47 -8.46 9.75
N ASN A 445 8.47 -7.22 10.25
CA ASN A 445 8.65 -5.98 9.48
C ASN A 445 7.91 -6.00 8.14
N HIS A 446 6.64 -6.38 8.18
CA HIS A 446 5.73 -6.35 7.03
C HIS A 446 6.27 -7.08 5.78
N GLY A 447 7.07 -8.13 5.96
CA GLY A 447 7.59 -8.97 4.88
C GLY A 447 8.92 -8.54 4.28
N PHE A 448 9.47 -7.38 4.66
CA PHE A 448 10.73 -6.88 4.11
C PHE A 448 11.91 -7.86 4.28
N PRO A 449 12.13 -8.48 5.47
CA PRO A 449 13.18 -9.49 5.63
C PRO A 449 13.00 -10.71 4.71
N TYR A 450 11.75 -11.14 4.46
CA TYR A 450 11.47 -12.25 3.55
C TYR A 450 11.91 -11.92 2.13
N SER A 451 11.53 -10.75 1.61
CA SER A 451 11.89 -10.35 0.25
C SER A 451 13.40 -10.28 0.07
N LEU A 452 14.14 -9.80 1.08
CA LEU A 452 15.60 -9.76 1.06
C LEU A 452 16.21 -11.17 1.07
N LEU A 453 15.85 -12.00 2.05
CA LEU A 453 16.35 -13.38 2.18
C LEU A 453 16.05 -14.21 0.92
N ARG A 454 14.90 -14.00 0.28
CA ARG A 454 14.47 -14.72 -0.92
C ARG A 454 15.29 -14.36 -2.15
N SER A 455 15.63 -13.09 -2.33
CA SER A 455 16.05 -12.55 -3.63
C SER A 455 17.46 -11.95 -3.66
N MET A 456 18.00 -11.49 -2.52
CA MET A 456 19.29 -10.77 -2.52
C MET A 456 20.48 -11.73 -2.75
N PRO A 457 21.39 -11.44 -3.69
CA PRO A 457 22.50 -12.33 -4.06
C PRO A 457 23.43 -12.73 -2.91
N GLY A 458 23.63 -11.85 -1.93
CA GLY A 458 24.52 -12.06 -0.81
C GLY A 458 24.01 -12.97 0.29
N VAL A 459 22.74 -13.38 0.23
CA VAL A 459 22.13 -14.25 1.24
C VAL A 459 22.73 -15.66 1.17
N ASP A 460 23.10 -16.22 2.32
CA ASP A 460 23.60 -17.58 2.44
C ASP A 460 22.58 -18.62 1.92
N LEU A 461 23.06 -19.60 1.16
CA LEU A 461 22.21 -20.62 0.53
C LEU A 461 21.45 -21.48 1.56
N VAL A 462 22.00 -21.69 2.75
CA VAL A 462 21.34 -22.41 3.84
C VAL A 462 20.16 -21.60 4.36
N GLU A 463 20.36 -20.30 4.62
CA GLU A 463 19.27 -19.43 5.08
C GLU A 463 18.16 -19.31 4.03
N ARG A 464 18.52 -19.16 2.75
CA ARG A 464 17.53 -19.16 1.66
C ARG A 464 16.78 -20.49 1.57
N SER A 465 17.46 -21.62 1.71
CA SER A 465 16.82 -22.94 1.65
C SER A 465 15.89 -23.18 2.85
N LYS A 466 16.30 -22.75 4.05
CA LYS A 466 15.45 -22.77 5.25
C LYS A 466 14.18 -21.95 5.03
N LEU A 467 14.30 -20.72 4.51
CA LEU A 467 13.15 -19.87 4.23
C LEU A 467 12.15 -20.57 3.31
N LEU A 468 12.63 -21.15 2.22
CA LEU A 468 11.78 -21.82 1.22
C LEU A 468 11.07 -23.05 1.77
N ALA A 469 11.69 -23.78 2.68
CA ALA A 469 11.05 -24.92 3.34
C ALA A 469 9.84 -24.50 4.21
N LYS A 470 9.84 -23.27 4.72
CA LYS A 470 8.80 -22.72 5.61
C LYS A 470 7.68 -21.98 4.88
N THR A 471 7.78 -21.80 3.56
CA THR A 471 6.88 -20.93 2.79
C THR A 471 6.25 -21.66 1.62
N PRO A 472 4.96 -21.40 1.32
CA PRO A 472 4.27 -22.10 0.25
C PRO A 472 4.94 -21.81 -1.10
N ALA A 473 5.17 -22.87 -1.88
CA ALA A 473 5.69 -22.75 -3.24
C ALA A 473 4.64 -22.24 -4.24
N GLN A 474 3.37 -22.49 -3.94
CA GLN A 474 2.22 -22.10 -4.73
C GLN A 474 1.45 -20.99 -4.00
N ILE A 475 1.07 -19.94 -4.72
CA ILE A 475 0.21 -18.86 -4.23
C ILE A 475 -1.07 -18.84 -5.05
N ASP A 476 -2.20 -18.64 -4.37
CA ASP A 476 -3.53 -18.59 -4.99
C ASP A 476 -3.94 -17.16 -5.37
N VAL A 477 -3.67 -16.19 -4.48
CA VAL A 477 -4.25 -14.84 -4.54
C VAL A 477 -3.18 -13.77 -4.28
N GLN A 478 -3.22 -12.65 -5.01
CA GLN A 478 -2.51 -11.43 -4.60
C GLN A 478 -3.48 -10.48 -3.92
N PHE A 479 -3.21 -10.11 -2.67
CA PHE A 479 -4.07 -9.19 -1.94
C PHE A 479 -3.33 -7.88 -1.67
N ASN A 480 -3.96 -6.75 -2.02
CA ASN A 480 -3.42 -5.44 -1.71
C ASN A 480 -4.53 -4.46 -1.31
N TYR A 481 -4.38 -3.76 -0.19
CA TYR A 481 -5.29 -2.67 0.20
C TYR A 481 -4.61 -1.33 -0.14
N PHE A 482 -5.15 -0.59 -1.10
CA PHE A 482 -4.50 0.63 -1.58
C PHE A 482 -4.68 1.84 -0.63
N GLY A 483 -5.44 1.69 0.46
CA GLY A 483 -5.70 2.77 1.39
C GLY A 483 -6.80 3.70 0.88
N ARG A 484 -6.71 4.98 1.28
CA ARG A 484 -7.69 6.02 0.96
C ARG A 484 -7.13 7.02 -0.05
N PHE A 485 -7.86 7.27 -1.13
CA PHE A 485 -7.59 8.33 -2.11
C PHE A 485 -8.79 9.28 -2.15
N GLY A 486 -8.55 10.58 -2.26
CA GLY A 486 -9.60 11.59 -2.34
C GLY A 486 -10.45 11.72 -1.06
N GLY A 487 -10.27 12.82 -0.33
CA GLY A 487 -11.06 13.14 0.86
C GLY A 487 -12.41 13.81 0.55
N PRO A 488 -13.16 14.17 1.61
CA PRO A 488 -14.45 14.87 1.48
C PRO A 488 -14.34 16.18 0.70
N ASN A 489 -13.16 16.82 0.75
CA ASN A 489 -12.85 18.07 0.05
C ASN A 489 -11.99 17.85 -1.21
N SER A 490 -12.03 16.65 -1.81
CA SER A 490 -11.25 16.36 -3.03
C SER A 490 -11.52 17.33 -4.19
N ASP A 491 -12.66 18.02 -4.20
CA ASP A 491 -12.97 19.07 -5.17
C ASP A 491 -12.23 20.39 -4.92
N ASP A 492 -11.76 20.62 -3.69
CA ASP A 492 -10.93 21.78 -3.32
C ASP A 492 -9.42 21.49 -3.43
N GLU A 493 -9.04 20.23 -3.70
CA GLU A 493 -7.64 19.86 -3.94
C GLU A 493 -7.15 20.45 -5.27
N ALA A 494 -5.93 21.01 -5.26
CA ALA A 494 -5.35 21.57 -6.48
C ALA A 494 -5.08 20.47 -7.52
N LEU A 495 -4.60 19.30 -7.08
CA LEU A 495 -4.61 18.05 -7.88
C LEU A 495 -5.31 16.94 -7.10
N GLY A 496 -6.57 16.67 -7.43
CA GLY A 496 -7.33 15.57 -6.82
C GLY A 496 -7.18 14.28 -7.60
N VAL A 497 -6.93 13.16 -6.92
CA VAL A 497 -6.91 11.83 -7.56
C VAL A 497 -8.34 11.42 -7.93
N GLU A 498 -8.55 11.04 -9.19
CA GLU A 498 -9.78 10.41 -9.66
C GLU A 498 -9.57 8.91 -9.83
N TRP A 499 -10.50 8.14 -9.27
CA TRP A 499 -10.57 6.69 -9.45
C TRP A 499 -11.94 6.33 -10.00
N ASP A 500 -11.98 5.77 -11.20
CA ASP A 500 -13.19 5.27 -11.86
C ASP A 500 -12.90 3.95 -12.59
N ASP A 501 -13.84 3.50 -13.42
CA ASP A 501 -13.73 2.22 -14.13
C ASP A 501 -12.76 2.26 -15.31
N HIS A 502 -12.41 3.46 -15.80
CA HIS A 502 -11.51 3.66 -16.92
C HIS A 502 -10.07 3.86 -16.45
N PHE A 503 -9.88 4.56 -15.33
CA PHE A 503 -8.56 4.94 -14.82
C PHE A 503 -8.15 4.09 -13.61
N GLY A 504 -7.00 3.40 -13.73
CA GLY A 504 -6.35 2.69 -12.61
C GLY A 504 -6.55 1.17 -12.56
N LEU A 505 -7.18 0.55 -13.57
CA LEU A 505 -7.43 -0.91 -13.61
C LEU A 505 -6.78 -1.63 -14.81
N HIS A 506 -6.07 -0.93 -15.70
CA HIS A 506 -5.57 -1.52 -16.96
C HIS A 506 -4.11 -1.16 -17.25
N ASP A 507 -3.24 -1.32 -16.26
CA ASP A 507 -1.82 -0.93 -16.37
C ASP A 507 -0.91 -2.02 -17.01
N PHE A 508 -1.49 -3.08 -17.56
CA PHE A 508 -0.78 -4.18 -18.21
C PHE A 508 -1.10 -4.24 -19.70
N ALA A 509 -0.15 -4.74 -20.49
CA ALA A 509 -0.43 -5.07 -21.89
C ALA A 509 -1.63 -6.03 -22.02
N PRO A 510 -2.61 -5.76 -22.92
CA PRO A 510 -3.84 -6.56 -23.03
C PRO A 510 -3.64 -8.08 -23.24
N GLY A 511 -2.53 -8.45 -23.89
CA GLY A 511 -2.16 -9.84 -24.16
C GLY A 511 -1.10 -10.43 -23.23
N GLU A 512 -0.74 -9.73 -22.16
CA GLU A 512 0.29 -10.16 -21.22
C GLU A 512 -0.19 -11.30 -20.31
N HIS A 513 0.76 -12.12 -19.86
CA HIS A 513 0.51 -13.17 -18.90
C HIS A 513 -0.06 -12.62 -17.59
N VAL A 514 -1.00 -13.38 -17.01
CA VAL A 514 -1.52 -13.10 -15.68
C VAL A 514 -0.54 -13.66 -14.66
N ILE A 515 -0.06 -12.80 -13.76
CA ILE A 515 0.92 -13.19 -12.73
C ILE A 515 0.23 -14.00 -11.62
N TYR A 516 -0.91 -13.49 -11.15
CA TYR A 516 -1.77 -14.12 -10.15
C TYR A 516 -3.20 -14.15 -10.65
N ASP A 517 -3.85 -15.30 -10.57
CA ASP A 517 -5.16 -15.54 -11.19
C ASP A 517 -6.31 -14.81 -10.50
N LEU A 518 -6.08 -14.27 -9.29
CA LEU A 518 -7.07 -13.54 -8.49
C LEU A 518 -6.41 -12.42 -7.69
N ASN A 519 -6.87 -11.17 -7.89
CA ASN A 519 -6.30 -9.96 -7.28
C ASN A 519 -7.39 -9.07 -6.64
N PRO A 520 -7.84 -9.36 -5.40
CA PRO A 520 -8.60 -8.41 -4.59
C PRO A 520 -7.77 -7.17 -4.24
N MET A 521 -8.26 -6.01 -4.68
CA MET A 521 -7.63 -4.69 -4.48
C MET A 521 -8.63 -3.66 -3.93
N PRO A 522 -9.12 -3.82 -2.69
CA PRO A 522 -10.05 -2.85 -2.12
C PRO A 522 -9.38 -1.50 -1.89
N LEU A 523 -10.16 -0.42 -1.99
CA LEU A 523 -9.70 0.95 -1.77
C LEU A 523 -10.84 1.82 -1.24
N VAL A 524 -10.50 2.96 -0.64
CA VAL A 524 -11.49 3.98 -0.27
C VAL A 524 -11.32 5.18 -1.19
N ASN A 525 -12.37 5.54 -1.93
CA ASN A 525 -12.41 6.72 -2.79
C ASN A 525 -13.57 7.62 -2.38
N ARG A 526 -13.31 8.90 -2.09
CA ARG A 526 -14.36 9.87 -1.67
C ARG A 526 -15.26 9.32 -0.55
N ASP A 527 -14.63 8.82 0.50
CA ASP A 527 -15.27 8.17 1.66
C ASP A 527 -16.06 6.87 1.37
N ARG A 528 -15.99 6.32 0.15
CA ARG A 528 -16.67 5.08 -0.23
C ARG A 528 -15.67 3.94 -0.32
N LEU A 529 -15.91 2.86 0.43
CA LEU A 529 -15.17 1.61 0.27
C LEU A 529 -15.63 0.93 -1.02
N ARG A 530 -14.70 0.78 -1.95
CA ARG A 530 -14.87 0.03 -3.17
C ARG A 530 -14.11 -1.29 -3.06
N LEU A 531 -14.84 -2.40 -3.14
CA LEU A 531 -14.27 -3.72 -3.35
C LEU A 531 -14.05 -3.89 -4.84
N VAL A 532 -12.81 -4.11 -5.26
CA VAL A 532 -12.47 -4.48 -6.64
C VAL A 532 -11.71 -5.78 -6.60
N MET A 533 -12.05 -6.70 -7.51
CA MET A 533 -11.35 -7.97 -7.65
C MET A 533 -11.15 -8.25 -9.14
N GLU A 534 -9.89 -8.28 -9.55
CA GLU A 534 -9.51 -8.80 -10.87
C GLU A 534 -9.33 -10.31 -10.83
N TYR A 535 -9.65 -10.97 -11.93
CA TYR A 535 -9.47 -12.41 -12.07
C TYR A 535 -9.09 -12.79 -13.49
N ASN A 536 -8.35 -13.90 -13.62
CA ASN A 536 -8.06 -14.54 -14.89
C ASN A 536 -9.29 -15.31 -15.37
N PRO A 537 -9.99 -14.90 -16.46
CA PRO A 537 -11.19 -15.58 -16.94
C PRO A 537 -10.90 -16.97 -17.54
N ARG A 538 -9.63 -17.32 -17.74
CA ARG A 538 -9.20 -18.68 -18.14
C ARG A 538 -9.05 -19.62 -16.95
N VAL A 539 -9.18 -19.13 -15.72
CA VAL A 539 -9.11 -19.92 -14.47
C VAL A 539 -10.42 -19.79 -13.70
N TYR A 540 -10.87 -18.56 -13.45
CA TYR A 540 -12.10 -18.28 -12.71
C TYR A 540 -13.24 -17.91 -13.68
N GLY A 541 -14.35 -18.66 -13.63
CA GLY A 541 -15.59 -18.29 -14.31
C GLY A 541 -16.26 -17.08 -13.65
N SER A 542 -16.99 -16.29 -14.42
CA SER A 542 -17.66 -15.07 -13.91
C SER A 542 -18.62 -15.36 -12.76
N THR A 543 -19.29 -16.52 -12.77
CA THR A 543 -20.16 -16.97 -11.67
C THR A 543 -19.40 -17.13 -10.35
N ILE A 544 -18.20 -17.72 -10.37
CA ILE A 544 -17.37 -17.88 -9.17
C ILE A 544 -16.85 -16.53 -8.70
N ALA A 545 -16.41 -15.66 -9.61
CA ALA A 545 -15.96 -14.31 -9.26
C ALA A 545 -17.09 -13.48 -8.61
N GLN A 546 -18.31 -13.55 -9.14
CA GLN A 546 -19.48 -12.87 -8.56
C GLN A 546 -19.87 -13.46 -7.20
N GLN A 547 -19.81 -14.78 -7.04
CA GLN A 547 -20.09 -15.44 -5.76
C GLN A 547 -19.07 -15.03 -4.68
N LEU A 548 -17.77 -15.01 -5.03
CA LEU A 548 -16.70 -14.53 -4.15
C LEU A 548 -16.95 -13.09 -3.71
N LEU A 549 -17.23 -12.17 -4.64
CA LEU A 549 -17.52 -10.78 -4.33
C LEU A 549 -18.77 -10.64 -3.44
N SER A 550 -19.82 -11.41 -3.73
CA SER A 550 -21.05 -11.41 -2.93
C SER A 550 -20.81 -11.87 -1.50
N LEU A 551 -20.07 -12.98 -1.30
CA LEU A 551 -19.74 -13.47 0.03
C LEU A 551 -18.77 -12.55 0.76
N TRP A 552 -17.82 -11.94 0.05
CA TRP A 552 -16.90 -10.98 0.64
C TRP A 552 -17.66 -9.76 1.18
N ARG A 553 -18.58 -9.21 0.39
CA ARG A 553 -19.50 -8.16 0.82
C ARG A 553 -20.32 -8.59 2.04
N GLN A 554 -20.95 -9.77 1.99
CA GLN A 554 -21.77 -10.28 3.09
C GLN A 554 -20.95 -10.43 4.39
N GLY A 555 -19.71 -10.92 4.30
CA GLY A 555 -18.83 -11.05 5.46
C GLY A 555 -18.54 -9.70 6.11
N LEU A 556 -18.37 -8.63 5.32
CA LEU A 556 -18.19 -7.27 5.85
C LEU A 556 -19.48 -6.72 6.48
N GLU A 557 -20.65 -6.97 5.88
CA GLU A 557 -21.96 -6.61 6.45
C GLU A 557 -22.19 -7.33 7.80
N GLU A 558 -21.88 -8.63 7.87
CA GLU A 558 -21.99 -9.42 9.11
C GLU A 558 -21.06 -8.91 10.22
N LEU A 559 -19.81 -8.53 9.89
CA LEU A 559 -18.90 -7.90 10.85
C LEU A 559 -19.45 -6.57 11.34
N ALA A 560 -19.99 -5.73 10.45
CA ALA A 560 -20.54 -4.42 10.80
C ALA A 560 -21.81 -4.50 11.68
N ASP A 561 -22.59 -5.57 11.55
CA ASP A 561 -23.82 -5.78 12.32
C ASP A 561 -23.60 -6.63 13.59
N THR A 562 -22.36 -7.10 13.83
CA THR A 562 -22.02 -7.88 15.04
C THR A 562 -22.19 -7.02 16.31
N PRO A 563 -23.02 -7.44 17.30
CA PRO A 563 -23.32 -6.63 18.47
C PRO A 563 -22.10 -6.30 19.33
N ALA A 564 -22.11 -5.10 19.91
CA ALA A 564 -20.99 -4.62 20.72
C ALA A 564 -20.69 -5.49 21.97
N ALA A 565 -21.70 -6.16 22.52
CA ALA A 565 -21.55 -7.03 23.68
C ALA A 565 -20.85 -8.37 23.35
N SER A 566 -20.77 -8.77 22.07
CA SER A 566 -20.01 -9.94 21.61
C SER A 566 -18.50 -9.63 21.47
N ILE A 567 -18.13 -8.37 21.70
CA ILE A 567 -16.78 -7.82 21.63
C ILE A 567 -16.11 -7.99 23.00
N GLN A 568 -15.56 -9.16 23.28
CA GLN A 568 -14.25 -9.06 23.92
C GLN A 568 -13.35 -8.39 22.87
N PRO A 569 -12.72 -7.24 23.16
CA PRO A 569 -11.76 -6.66 22.22
C PRO A 569 -10.85 -7.81 21.82
N LEU A 570 -10.55 -7.92 20.51
CA LEU A 570 -9.72 -8.99 19.94
C LEU A 570 -8.30 -8.85 20.51
N LEU A 571 -8.17 -9.16 21.80
CA LEU A 571 -7.04 -9.14 22.69
C LEU A 571 -6.49 -10.55 22.64
N THR A 572 -5.81 -10.84 21.55
CA THR A 572 -5.02 -12.05 21.45
C THR A 572 -3.62 -11.73 21.98
N ARG A 573 -3.48 -12.00 23.28
CA ARG A 573 -2.27 -12.20 24.12
C ARG A 573 -1.26 -11.07 24.31
#